data_AF-A0A1J5QFY2-F1
#
_entry.id   AF-A0A1J5QFY2-F1
#
_cell.length_a   1.000
_cell.length_b   1.000
_cell.length_c   1.000
_cell.angle_alpha   90.00
_cell.angle_beta   90.00
_cell.angle_gamma   90.00
#
_symmetry.space_group_name_H-M   'P 1'
#
loop_
_entity.id
_entity.type
_entity.pdbx_description
1 polymer ?
#
loop_
_entity_poly.entity_id
_entity_poly.type
_entity_poly.pdbx_seq_one_letter_code
_entity_poly.pdbx_strand_id
1 'polypeptide(L)' 'MLASGGVFSEGPWRPWDFVEPYLRQILGFIGIVDVQTLRVEGMNIPALAADAVLKASRAVDEFMLS' A
#
# COMPACT_ATOMS: atom_id res chain seq x y z
N MET A 1 -3.28 -6.02 0.77
CA MET A 1 -3.33 -4.74 1.52
C MET A 1 -2.06 -4.61 2.35
N LEU A 2 -1.38 -3.47 2.29
CA LEU A 2 -0.17 -3.17 3.06
C LEU A 2 -0.43 -1.98 3.98
N ALA A 3 0.00 -2.07 5.24
CA ALA A 3 -0.15 -0.99 6.22
C ALA A 3 1.23 -0.55 6.72
N SER A 4 1.47 0.76 6.80
CA SER A 4 2.74 1.31 7.25
C SER A 4 2.60 2.64 7.98
N GLY A 5 3.54 2.91 8.88
CA GLY A 5 3.59 4.17 9.63
C GLY A 5 4.08 5.36 8.80
N GLY A 6 4.89 5.11 7.77
CA GLY A 6 5.40 6.11 6.83
C GLY A 6 4.63 6.12 5.51
N VAL A 7 5.05 6.99 4.59
CA VAL A 7 4.56 7.01 3.20
C VAL A 7 5.68 6.48 2.30
N PHE A 8 5.44 5.33 1.66
CA PHE A 8 6.42 4.63 0.83
C PHE A 8 5.96 4.49 -0.62
N SER A 9 4.69 4.83 -0.91
CA SER A 9 4.17 4.91 -2.28
C SER A 9 4.85 6.03 -3.09
N GLU A 10 5.27 7.11 -2.44
CA GLU A 10 5.85 8.29 -3.08
C GLU A 10 6.89 9.00 -2.20
N GLY A 11 7.55 10.01 -2.78
CA GLY A 11 8.50 10.85 -2.06
C GLY A 11 9.84 10.16 -1.71
N PRO A 12 10.62 10.75 -0.78
CA PRO A 12 12.00 10.36 -0.53
C PRO A 12 12.14 9.00 0.14
N TRP A 13 11.07 8.48 0.76
CA TRP A 13 11.08 7.17 1.43
C TRP A 13 10.69 6.03 0.49
N ARG A 14 10.21 6.30 -0.73
CA ARG A 14 9.87 5.29 -1.73
C ARG A 14 10.95 4.24 -1.99
N PRO A 15 12.26 4.58 -2.05
CA PRO A 15 13.33 3.58 -2.21
C PRO A 15 13.45 2.59 -1.05
N TRP A 16 12.79 2.87 0.08
CA TRP A 16 12.75 2.00 1.25
C TRP A 16 11.52 1.08 1.28
N ASP A 17 10.69 1.08 0.22
CA ASP A 17 9.68 0.04 0.07
C ASP A 17 10.29 -1.26 -0.42
N PHE A 18 10.59 -2.14 0.53
CA PHE A 18 11.03 -3.51 0.24
C PHE A 18 9.89 -4.52 0.21
N VAL A 19 8.72 -4.16 0.74
CA VAL A 19 7.63 -5.12 0.98
C VAL A 19 6.88 -5.39 -0.32
N GLU A 20 6.45 -4.35 -1.03
CA GLU A 20 5.68 -4.52 -2.27
C GLU A 20 6.50 -5.21 -3.38
N PRO A 21 7.74 -4.79 -3.70
CA PRO A 21 8.52 -5.44 -4.75
C PRO A 21 8.81 -6.92 -4.43
N TYR A 22 9.10 -7.23 -3.17
CA TYR A 22 9.35 -8.60 -2.73
C TYR A 22 8.12 -9.50 -2.91
N LEU A 23 6.94 -9.03 -2.48
CA LEU A 23 5.70 -9.77 -2.65
C LEU A 23 5.37 -9.97 -4.13
N ARG A 24 5.50 -8.94 -4.96
CA ARG A 24 5.28 -9.06 -6.41
C ARG A 24 6.22 -10.09 -7.04
N GLN A 25 7.49 -10.14 -6.61
CA GLN A 25 8.46 -11.11 -7.12
C GLN A 25 8.08 -12.56 -6.75
N ILE A 26 7.73 -12.81 -5.48
CA ILE A 26 7.34 -14.16 -5.04
C ILE A 26 6.02 -14.60 -5.65
N LEU A 27 5.01 -13.70 -5.67
CA LEU A 27 3.71 -13.98 -6.27
C LEU A 27 3.87 -14.28 -7.77
N GLY A 28 4.67 -13.48 -8.49
CA GLY A 28 4.99 -13.74 -9.88
C GLY A 28 5.72 -15.07 -10.10
N PHE A 29 6.64 -15.44 -9.20
CA PHE A 29 7.33 -16.73 -9.26
C PHE A 29 6.39 -17.93 -9.14
N ILE A 30 5.33 -17.84 -8.32
CA ILE A 30 4.31 -18.90 -8.19
C ILE A 30 3.14 -18.78 -9.18
N GLY A 31 3.25 -17.90 -10.18
CA GLY A 31 2.26 -17.75 -11.25
C GLY A 31 1.11 -16.78 -10.97
N ILE A 32 1.15 -16.03 -9.87
CA ILE A 32 0.18 -14.97 -9.56
C ILE A 32 0.74 -13.65 -10.10
N VAL A 33 0.36 -13.30 -11.32
CA VAL A 33 0.91 -12.14 -12.05
C VAL A 33 0.01 -10.90 -11.99
N ASP A 34 -1.30 -11.11 -11.82
CA ASP A 34 -2.26 -10.02 -11.64
C ASP A 34 -2.37 -9.68 -10.15
N VAL A 35 -1.52 -8.74 -9.73
CA VAL A 35 -1.41 -8.30 -8.33
C VAL A 35 -1.70 -6.82 -8.26
N GLN A 36 -2.68 -6.47 -7.42
CA GLN A 36 -3.02 -5.10 -7.06
C GLN A 36 -2.68 -4.84 -5.58
N THR A 37 -2.08 -3.69 -5.32
CA THR A 37 -1.62 -3.32 -3.98
C THR A 37 -2.45 -2.17 -3.43
N LEU A 38 -3.29 -2.46 -2.43
CA LEU A 38 -3.96 -1.43 -1.63
C LEU A 38 -3.10 -1.04 -0.44
N ARG A 39 -2.87 0.25 -0.21
CA ARG A 39 -1.93 0.77 0.80
C ARG A 39 -2.62 1.65 1.84
N VAL A 40 -2.25 1.45 3.11
CA VAL A 40 -2.58 2.30 4.25
C VAL A 40 -1.27 2.88 4.76
N GLU A 41 -1.07 4.18 4.58
CA GLU A 41 0.23 4.82 4.84
C GLU A 41 0.07 6.05 5.72
N GLY A 42 1.18 6.47 6.34
CA GLY A 42 1.21 7.68 7.17
C GLY A 42 0.52 7.54 8.52
N MET A 43 0.29 6.31 9.00
CA MET A 43 -0.37 6.06 10.30
C MET A 43 0.43 6.60 11.50
N ASN A 44 1.74 6.84 11.34
CA ASN A 44 2.61 7.41 12.36
C ASN A 44 3.02 8.87 12.05
N ILE A 45 2.37 9.50 11.07
CA ILE A 45 2.56 10.91 10.73
C ILE A 45 1.34 11.68 11.24
N PRO A 46 1.46 12.56 12.25
CA PRO A 46 0.31 13.19 12.90
C PRO A 46 -0.66 13.89 11.93
N ALA A 47 -0.14 14.49 10.86
CA ALA A 47 -0.94 15.16 9.83
C ALA A 47 -1.72 14.20 8.91
N LEU A 48 -1.33 12.93 8.83
CA LEU A 48 -1.93 11.93 7.93
C LEU A 48 -2.69 10.83 8.69
N ALA A 49 -2.34 10.59 9.96
CA ALA A 49 -2.85 9.48 10.75
C ALA A 49 -4.37 9.47 10.90
N ALA A 50 -5.00 10.64 11.04
CA ALA A 50 -6.46 10.75 11.20
C ALA A 50 -7.22 10.26 9.96
N ASP A 51 -6.67 10.50 8.77
CA ASP A 51 -7.32 10.15 7.50
C ASP A 51 -6.80 8.86 6.88
N ALA A 52 -5.69 8.30 7.40
CA ALA A 52 -5.00 7.16 6.81
C ALA A 52 -5.93 5.94 6.60
N VAL A 53 -6.72 5.60 7.63
CA VAL A 53 -7.67 4.48 7.57
C VAL A 53 -8.84 4.79 6.65
N LEU A 54 -9.39 6.02 6.70
CA LEU A 54 -10.51 6.42 5.84
C LEU A 54 -10.14 6.40 4.35
N LYS A 55 -8.95 6.89 4.01
CA LYS A 55 -8.41 6.84 2.64
C LYS A 55 -8.28 5.39 2.15
N ALA A 56 -7.79 4.50 3.01
CA ALA A 56 -7.69 3.09 2.68
C ALA A 56 -9.05 2.42 2.48
N SER A 57 -10.04 2.72 3.33
CA SER A 57 -11.40 2.20 3.16
C SER A 57 -12.01 2.62 1.82
N ARG A 58 -11.85 3.89 1.43
CA ARG A 58 -12.31 4.36 0.11
C ARG A 58 -11.64 3.64 -1.05
N ALA A 59 -10.33 3.41 -0.96
CA ALA A 59 -9.61 2.68 -2.00
C ALA A 59 -10.08 1.22 -2.11
N VAL A 60 -10.47 0.60 -0.99
CA VAL A 60 -11.10 -0.74 -1.01
C VAL A 60 -12.46 -0.68 -1.68
N ASP A 61 -13.31 0.29 -1.34
CA ASP A 61 -14.64 0.43 -1.92
C ASP A 61 -14.57 0.67 -3.44
N GLU A 62 -13.67 1.55 -3.90
CA GLU A 62 -13.44 1.79 -5.33
C GLU A 62 -12.98 0.53 -6.06
N PHE A 63 -12.09 -0.25 -5.45
CA PHE A 63 -11.62 -1.51 -6.02
C PHE A 63 -12.73 -2.58 -6.11
N MET A 64 -13.67 -2.59 -5.18
CA MET A 64 -14.80 -3.54 -5.20
C MET A 64 -15.85 -3.21 -6.26
N LEU A 65 -15.84 -1.96 -6.76
CA LEU A 65 -16.80 -1.46 -7.76
C LEU A 65 -16.25 -1.50 -9.20
N SER A 66 -14.96 -1.79 -9.38
CA SER A 66 -14.29 -1.95 -10.68
C SER A 66 -14.34 -3.39 -11.18
#